data_AF-A0A392RRQ6-F1
#
_entry.id   AF-A0A392RRQ6-F1
#
_cell.length_a   1.000
_cell.length_b   1.000
_cell.length_c   1.000
_cell.angle_alpha   90.00
_cell.angle_beta   90.00
_cell.angle_gamma   90.00
#
_symmetry.space_group_name_H-M   'P 1'
#
loop_
_entity.id
_entity.type
_entity.pdbx_description
1 polymer ?
#
loop_
_entity_poly.entity_id
_entity_poly.type
_entity_poly.pdbx_seq_one_letter_code
_entity_poly.pdbx_strand_id
1 'polypeptide(L)'
;ELKQGNMSVAEYSAKFEALCVFSPHYNTVEAEDDKCVKFESGLRPDIKQLIGFSEIRDFPTLMTKARIWDEDGKAKTSYYKAMNDRKGKGHDHGKPYDNKGGGNGSGGRKQGNGLCYKCGER
;
A
#
# COMPACT_ATOMS: atom_id res chain seq x y z
N GLU A 1 -0.69 24.76 -6.72
CA GLU A 1 -1.33 23.70 -7.52
C GLU A 1 -2.21 22.83 -6.64
N LEU A 2 -3.33 22.32 -7.16
CA LEU A 2 -4.17 21.35 -6.43
C LEU A 2 -3.49 19.96 -6.43
N LYS A 3 -3.31 19.36 -5.26
CA LYS A 3 -2.81 17.99 -5.08
C LYS A 3 -3.88 17.15 -4.38
N GLN A 4 -3.99 15.89 -4.75
CA GLN A 4 -4.91 14.93 -4.15
C GLN A 4 -4.61 14.74 -2.65
N GLY A 5 -3.34 14.59 -2.28
CA GLY A 5 -2.95 14.34 -0.90
C GLY A 5 -3.67 13.12 -0.33
N ASN A 6 -4.26 13.25 0.87
CA ASN A 6 -5.02 12.18 1.53
C ASN A 6 -6.49 12.10 1.09
N MET A 7 -6.94 12.97 0.17
CA MET A 7 -8.32 12.96 -0.32
C MET A 7 -8.57 11.76 -1.23
N SER A 8 -9.82 11.33 -1.29
CA SER A 8 -10.27 10.41 -2.34
C SER A 8 -10.14 11.06 -3.72
N VAL A 9 -10.05 10.25 -4.77
CA VAL A 9 -10.05 10.78 -6.14
C VAL A 9 -11.35 11.54 -6.43
N ALA A 10 -12.47 11.13 -5.84
CA ALA A 10 -13.76 11.80 -6.01
C ALA A 10 -13.79 13.22 -5.42
N GLU A 11 -13.20 13.42 -4.23
CA GLU A 11 -13.07 14.75 -3.63
C GLU A 11 -12.08 15.62 -4.40
N TYR A 12 -10.97 15.03 -4.85
CA TYR A 12 -9.99 15.71 -5.68
C TYR A 12 -10.58 16.16 -7.02
N SER A 13 -11.35 15.30 -7.69
CA SER A 13 -11.99 15.61 -8.96
C SER A 13 -13.00 16.74 -8.83
N ALA A 14 -13.86 16.70 -7.80
CA ALA A 14 -14.82 17.77 -7.56
C ALA A 14 -14.13 19.13 -7.35
N LYS A 15 -13.02 19.16 -6.62
CA LYS A 15 -12.21 20.39 -6.44
C LYS A 15 -11.53 20.83 -7.74
N PHE A 16 -11.03 19.88 -8.53
CA PHE A 16 -10.40 20.18 -9.81
C PHE A 16 -11.41 20.77 -10.80
N GLU A 17 -12.60 20.16 -10.93
CA GLU A 17 -13.68 20.66 -11.78
C GLU A 17 -14.15 22.05 -11.34
N ALA A 18 -14.28 22.29 -10.03
CA ALA A 18 -14.60 23.61 -9.51
C ALA A 18 -13.57 24.67 -9.94
N LEU A 19 -12.28 24.32 -10.01
CA LEU A 19 -11.24 25.22 -10.53
C LEU A 19 -11.31 25.40 -12.05
N CYS A 20 -11.69 24.36 -12.80
CA CYS A 20 -11.89 24.45 -14.26
C CYS A 20 -13.02 25.40 -14.65
N VAL A 21 -14.03 25.58 -13.80
CA VAL A 21 -15.10 26.58 -14.04
C VAL A 21 -14.51 28.01 -14.10
N PHE A 22 -13.50 28.31 -13.29
CA PHE A 22 -12.83 29.61 -13.28
C PHE A 22 -11.75 29.75 -14.37
N SER A 23 -11.51 28.69 -15.15
CA SER A 23 -10.46 28.62 -16.16
C SER A 23 -11.03 28.09 -17.48
N PRO A 24 -11.78 28.91 -18.24
CA PRO A 24 -12.47 28.48 -19.46
C PRO A 24 -11.55 27.87 -20.52
N HIS A 25 -10.26 28.21 -20.49
CA HIS A 25 -9.25 27.67 -21.38
C HIS A 25 -9.04 26.14 -21.26
N TYR A 26 -9.45 25.51 -20.15
CA TYR A 26 -9.41 24.05 -20.00
C TYR A 26 -10.70 23.35 -20.46
N ASN A 27 -11.71 24.08 -20.93
CA ASN A 27 -13.00 23.51 -21.32
C ASN A 27 -13.15 23.37 -22.85
N THR A 28 -12.09 23.62 -23.61
CA THR A 28 -12.03 23.36 -25.05
C THR A 28 -11.49 21.95 -25.30
N VAL A 29 -11.90 21.33 -26.40
CA VAL A 29 -11.42 20.00 -26.83
C VAL A 29 -9.90 20.00 -27.03
N GLU A 30 -9.35 21.11 -27.55
CA GLU A 30 -7.92 21.28 -27.80
C GLU A 30 -7.09 21.30 -26.50
N ALA A 31 -7.70 21.67 -25.38
CA ALA A 31 -7.03 21.75 -24.07
C ALA A 31 -7.34 20.53 -23.18
N GLU A 32 -8.07 19.53 -23.67
CA GLU A 32 -8.36 18.33 -22.89
C GLU A 32 -7.10 17.54 -22.53
N ASP A 33 -6.10 17.50 -23.42
CA ASP A 33 -4.82 16.86 -23.11
C ASP A 33 -4.11 17.58 -21.97
N ASP A 34 -4.00 18.91 -22.05
CA ASP A 34 -3.40 19.74 -20.99
C ASP A 34 -4.17 19.60 -19.66
N LYS A 35 -5.51 19.49 -19.73
CA LYS A 35 -6.36 19.23 -18.58
C LYS A 35 -6.07 17.87 -17.95
N CYS A 36 -5.90 16.83 -18.77
CA CYS A 36 -5.52 15.49 -18.32
C CYS A 36 -4.14 15.50 -17.67
N VAL A 37 -3.14 16.12 -18.31
CA VAL A 37 -1.78 16.28 -17.74
C VAL A 37 -1.83 17.01 -16.41
N LYS A 38 -2.62 18.08 -16.34
CA LYS A 38 -2.75 18.87 -15.11
C LYS A 38 -3.38 18.07 -13.98
N PHE A 39 -4.44 17.31 -14.27
CA PHE A 39 -5.08 16.42 -13.31
C PHE A 39 -4.13 15.32 -12.84
N GLU A 40 -3.45 14.65 -13.77
CA GLU A 40 -2.51 13.57 -13.47
C GLU A 40 -1.35 14.07 -12.59
N SER A 41 -0.86 15.29 -12.83
CA SER A 41 0.20 15.91 -12.02
C SER A 41 -0.18 16.12 -10.55
N GLY A 42 -1.49 16.13 -10.24
CA GLY A 42 -2.02 16.28 -8.89
C GLY A 42 -2.39 14.96 -8.21
N LEU A 43 -2.44 13.85 -8.93
CA LEU A 43 -2.74 12.53 -8.38
C LEU A 43 -1.61 12.02 -7.47
N ARG A 44 -1.98 11.16 -6.51
CA ARG A 44 -0.99 10.41 -5.74
C ARG A 44 -0.19 9.45 -6.64
N PRO A 45 1.08 9.13 -6.28
CA PRO A 45 1.96 8.32 -7.13
C PRO A 45 1.42 6.93 -7.48
N ASP A 46 0.72 6.28 -6.55
CA ASP A 46 0.12 4.95 -6.74
C ASP A 46 -0.91 4.94 -7.88
N ILE A 47 -1.80 5.93 -7.90
CA ILE A 47 -2.84 6.07 -8.94
C ILE A 47 -2.21 6.62 -10.23
N LYS A 48 -1.33 7.63 -10.11
CA LYS A 48 -0.64 8.25 -11.24
C LYS A 48 0.09 7.22 -12.09
N GLN A 49 0.83 6.30 -11.47
CA GLN A 49 1.58 5.28 -12.20
C GLN A 49 0.65 4.38 -13.04
N LEU A 50 -0.49 3.97 -12.48
CA LEU A 50 -1.47 3.11 -13.16
C LEU A 50 -2.17 3.82 -14.32
N ILE A 51 -2.47 5.10 -14.12
CA ILE A 51 -3.02 5.97 -15.16
C ILE A 51 -2.00 6.21 -16.28
N GLY A 52 -0.73 6.48 -15.93
CA GLY A 52 0.34 6.71 -16.91
C GLY A 52 0.55 5.53 -17.86
N PHE A 53 0.40 4.29 -17.39
CA PHE A 53 0.43 3.10 -18.25
C PHE A 53 -0.76 2.98 -19.20
N SER A 54 -1.88 3.62 -18.89
CA SER A 54 -3.10 3.57 -19.70
C SER A 54 -3.15 4.65 -20.78
N GLU A 55 -2.19 5.60 -20.79
CA GLU A 55 -2.06 6.71 -21.76
C GLU A 55 -3.39 7.44 -22.05
N ILE A 56 -4.22 7.66 -21.03
CA ILE A 56 -5.57 8.21 -21.21
C ILE A 56 -5.48 9.73 -21.42
N ARG A 57 -6.05 10.20 -22.54
CA ARG A 57 -6.12 11.64 -22.89
C ARG A 57 -7.55 12.18 -22.99
N ASP A 58 -8.54 11.37 -22.62
CA ASP A 58 -9.95 11.74 -22.47
C ASP A 58 -10.23 12.02 -20.99
N PHE A 59 -10.67 13.23 -20.65
CA PHE A 59 -10.79 13.65 -19.26
C PHE A 59 -11.89 12.89 -18.48
N PRO A 60 -13.12 12.71 -18.99
CA PRO A 60 -14.13 11.86 -18.35
C PRO A 60 -13.67 10.43 -18.07
N THR A 61 -12.97 9.83 -19.04
CA THR A 61 -12.42 8.47 -18.94
C THR A 61 -11.31 8.42 -17.89
N LEU A 62 -10.41 9.40 -17.90
CA LEU A 62 -9.33 9.55 -16.93
C LEU A 62 -9.88 9.60 -15.50
N MET A 63 -10.88 10.45 -15.25
CA MET A 63 -11.51 10.55 -13.92
C MET A 63 -12.14 9.22 -13.49
N THR A 64 -12.86 8.56 -14.40
CA THR A 64 -13.53 7.29 -14.11
C THR A 64 -12.52 6.22 -13.73
N LYS A 65 -11.44 6.07 -14.51
CA LYS A 65 -10.39 5.09 -14.19
C LYS A 65 -9.65 5.43 -12.91
N ALA A 66 -9.31 6.70 -12.69
CA ALA A 66 -8.64 7.13 -11.47
C ALA A 66 -9.49 6.82 -10.22
N ARG A 67 -10.81 6.97 -10.32
CA ARG A 67 -11.75 6.60 -9.26
C ARG A 67 -11.78 5.09 -9.00
N ILE A 68 -11.80 4.27 -10.04
CA ILE A 68 -11.75 2.80 -9.90
C ILE A 68 -10.47 2.38 -9.16
N TRP A 69 -9.32 2.94 -9.56
CA TRP A 69 -8.04 2.62 -8.92
C TRP A 69 -7.94 3.05 -7.46
N ASP A 70 -8.54 4.19 -7.09
CA ASP A 70 -8.60 4.62 -5.68
C ASP A 70 -9.39 3.63 -4.82
N GLU A 71 -10.51 3.12 -5.34
CA GLU A 71 -11.35 2.15 -4.63
C GLU A 71 -10.69 0.76 -4.56
N ASP A 72 -10.12 0.29 -5.67
CA ASP A 72 -9.39 -0.98 -5.73
C ASP A 72 -8.17 -0.99 -4.79
N GLY A 73 -7.46 0.14 -4.71
CA GLY A 73 -6.34 0.33 -3.77
C GLY A 73 -6.78 0.24 -2.31
N LYS A 74 -7.92 0.83 -1.96
CA LYS A 74 -8.52 0.73 -0.61
C LYS A 74 -8.99 -0.68 -0.31
N ALA A 75 -9.65 -1.34 -1.25
CA ALA A 75 -10.13 -2.72 -1.11
C ALA A 75 -8.96 -3.68 -0.88
N LYS A 76 -7.89 -3.55 -1.68
CA LYS A 76 -6.66 -4.34 -1.52
C LYS A 76 -6.03 -4.12 -0.15
N THR A 77 -5.87 -2.87 0.26
CA THR A 77 -5.28 -2.54 1.57
C THR A 77 -6.11 -3.09 2.74
N SER A 78 -7.43 -2.95 2.67
CA SER A 78 -8.37 -3.51 3.65
C SER A 78 -8.26 -5.03 3.75
N TYR A 79 -8.22 -5.71 2.60
CA TYR A 79 -8.08 -7.17 2.53
C TYR A 79 -6.80 -7.68 3.22
N TYR A 80 -5.64 -7.12 2.87
CA TYR A 80 -4.38 -7.55 3.47
C TYR A 80 -4.26 -7.18 4.95
N LYS A 81 -4.82 -6.05 5.36
CA LYS A 81 -4.91 -5.67 6.78
C LYS A 81 -5.71 -6.70 7.58
N ALA A 82 -6.91 -7.05 7.11
CA ALA A 82 -7.75 -8.06 7.73
C ALA A 82 -7.08 -9.45 7.78
N MET A 83 -6.31 -9.80 6.75
CA MET A 83 -5.52 -11.05 6.73
C MET A 83 -4.41 -11.06 7.79
N ASN A 84 -3.67 -9.95 7.92
CA ASN A 84 -2.58 -9.83 8.90
C ASN A 84 -3.11 -9.80 10.34
N ASP A 85 -4.24 -9.14 10.60
CA ASP A 85 -4.86 -9.09 11.93
C ASP A 85 -5.28 -10.49 12.42
N ARG A 86 -5.69 -11.39 11.51
CA ARG A 86 -5.99 -12.80 11.83
C ARG A 86 -4.74 -13.62 12.15
N LYS A 87 -3.62 -13.33 11.48
CA LYS A 87 -2.34 -14.02 11.69
C LYS A 87 -1.65 -13.57 12.99
N GLY A 88 -1.88 -12.34 13.43
CA GLY A 88 -1.30 -11.77 14.66
C GLY A 88 -1.91 -12.28 15.98
N LYS A 89 -3.04 -13.00 15.96
CA LYS A 89 -3.69 -13.54 17.18
C LYS A 89 -3.16 -14.92 17.63
N GLY A 90 -2.17 -15.47 16.94
CA GLY A 90 -1.56 -16.76 17.25
C GLY A 90 -0.17 -16.66 17.87
N HIS A 91 0.01 -15.87 18.93
CA HIS A 91 1.21 -15.91 19.78
C HIS A 91 0.92 -16.51 21.16
N ASP A 92 -0.04 -17.43 21.23
CA ASP A 92 -0.07 -18.47 22.27
C ASP A 92 0.50 -19.77 21.71
N HIS A 93 1.64 -19.66 21.00
CA HIS A 93 2.50 -20.82 20.77
C HIS A 93 3.20 -21.14 22.10
N GLY A 94 2.38 -21.53 23.09
CA GLY A 94 2.81 -22.28 24.25
C GLY A 94 3.72 -23.39 23.76
N LYS A 95 4.88 -23.50 24.42
CA LYS A 95 5.89 -24.51 24.10
C LYS A 95 5.22 -25.88 24.13
N PRO A 96 5.30 -26.69 23.06
CA PRO A 96 4.48 -27.89 22.92
C PRO A 96 4.98 -29.12 23.70
N TYR A 97 5.87 -28.96 24.68
CA TYR A 97 6.30 -30.08 25.53
C TYR A 97 6.81 -29.63 26.91
N ASP A 98 5.89 -29.30 27.81
CA ASP A 98 6.14 -29.52 29.24
C ASP A 98 5.67 -30.95 29.57
N ASN A 99 6.54 -31.93 29.34
CA ASN A 99 6.33 -33.31 29.79
C ASN A 99 6.63 -33.40 31.29
N LYS A 100 5.59 -33.70 32.08
CA LYS A 100 5.66 -33.95 33.52
C LYS A 100 6.57 -35.13 33.85
N GLY A 101 7.41 -34.97 34.88
CA GLY A 101 7.65 -36.03 35.86
C GLY A 101 9.11 -36.29 36.25
N GLY A 102 9.34 -36.37 37.57
CA GLY A 102 10.43 -37.15 38.15
C GLY A 102 11.61 -36.33 38.65
N GLY A 103 11.74 -36.23 39.97
CA GLY A 103 12.89 -35.60 40.62
C GLY A 103 14.18 -36.43 40.58
N ASN A 104 15.12 -35.94 41.38
CA ASN A 104 16.46 -36.48 41.67
C ASN A 104 17.49 -36.41 40.55
N GLY A 105 18.37 -35.41 40.70
CA GLY A 105 19.72 -35.71 41.19
C GLY A 105 20.70 -36.27 40.17
N SER A 106 21.78 -35.50 40.03
CA SER A 106 23.12 -35.91 39.62
C SER A 106 23.43 -36.10 38.14
N GLY A 107 24.46 -35.35 37.71
CA GLY A 107 25.54 -35.94 36.92
C GLY A 107 25.51 -35.64 35.43
N GLY A 108 26.44 -34.80 34.98
CA GLY A 108 26.80 -34.76 33.56
C GLY A 108 27.59 -33.55 33.12
N ARG A 109 28.84 -33.41 33.58
CA ARG A 109 29.82 -32.49 32.99
C ARG A 109 29.94 -32.76 31.48
N LYS A 110 29.83 -31.75 30.61
CA LYS A 110 30.72 -31.61 29.43
C LYS A 110 30.92 -30.15 29.05
N GLN A 111 32.20 -29.78 29.13
CA GLN A 111 32.85 -28.60 28.57
C GLN A 111 32.93 -28.77 27.04
N GLY A 112 32.68 -27.72 26.25
CA GLY A 112 32.75 -27.83 24.78
C GLY A 112 32.49 -26.53 24.03
N ASN A 113 33.54 -25.73 23.90
CA ASN A 113 33.82 -24.61 22.97
C ASN A 113 32.75 -24.27 21.91
N GLY A 114 32.28 -23.02 21.94
CA GLY A 114 31.45 -22.43 20.90
C GLY A 114 32.28 -22.06 19.65
N LEU A 115 31.79 -22.49 18.48
CA LEU A 115 32.21 -22.02 17.16
C LEU A 115 31.00 -21.86 16.24
N CYS A 116 31.07 -20.85 15.37
CA CYS A 116 30.00 -20.34 14.51
C CYS A 116 29.60 -21.32 13.40
N TYR A 117 28.30 -21.61 13.26
CA TYR A 117 27.76 -22.63 12.33
C TYR A 117 27.72 -22.24 10.84
N LYS A 118 28.30 -21.11 10.43
CA LYS A 118 28.42 -20.75 9.01
C LYS A 118 29.87 -20.56 8.52
N CYS A 119 30.85 -20.36 9.39
CA CYS A 119 32.27 -20.27 9.02
C CYS A 119 33.25 -20.38 10.21
N GLY A 120 32.81 -20.87 11.38
CA GLY A 120 33.48 -20.65 12.66
C GLY A 120 34.85 -21.28 12.84
N GLU A 121 35.89 -20.62 12.33
CA GLU A 121 37.20 -20.64 12.97
C GLU A 121 37.11 -20.09 14.40
N ARG A 122 38.04 -20.55 15.23
CA ARG A 122 38.22 -20.08 16.60
C ARG A 122 39.03 -18.81 16.65
#